data_AF-A0A6G3XU41-F1
#
_entry.id   AF-A0A6G3XU41-F1
#
_cell.length_a   1.000
_cell.length_b   1.000
_cell.length_c   1.000
_cell.angle_alpha   90.00
_cell.angle_beta   90.00
_cell.angle_gamma   90.00
#
_symmetry.space_group_name_H-M   'P 1'
#
loop_
_entity.id
_entity.type
_entity.pdbx_description
1 polymer ?
#
loop_
_entity_poly.entity_id
_entity_poly.type
_entity_poly.pdbx_seq_one_letter_code
_entity_poly.pdbx_strand_id
1 'polypeptide(L)'
;SAWAEVTADTGLRLDAERAEQAAATARLQHLHRSGQAPEGDGPAVTRLLTASAQWNHARAVLTHVADHAPLPGPEARLLVVMLTLRTAQSGVGNLVGQDLKGLPLPDPEHLVGQLVESGWLDIAGTVDELIASRPENPTRIGVPSLTPDESDPGPFTFGRKMRPKLSGWAQRVVGEKKLRKAKTSADARLLALALATGVSLDGQLGPEGEGLGPEALSSWCAIDPGDLPELVDRLTAADWLTEVAVTDTAV
;
A
#
# COMPACT_ATOMS: atom_id res chain seq x y z
N SER A 1 -19.19 -21.97 32.96
CA SER A 1 -19.14 -22.58 34.30
C SER A 1 -19.76 -21.60 35.27
N ALA A 2 -20.91 -21.95 35.84
CA ALA A 2 -21.85 -21.08 36.54
C ALA A 2 -21.42 -20.69 37.97
N TRP A 3 -20.15 -20.32 38.16
CA TRP A 3 -19.58 -19.96 39.47
C TRP A 3 -19.17 -18.47 39.59
N ALA A 4 -19.30 -17.68 38.53
CA ALA A 4 -18.88 -16.27 38.51
C ALA A 4 -20.00 -15.26 38.86
N GLU A 5 -21.27 -15.68 38.93
CA GLU A 5 -22.40 -14.76 39.18
C GLU A 5 -22.64 -14.42 40.66
N VAL A 6 -21.90 -15.04 41.61
CA VAL A 6 -22.17 -14.89 43.06
C VAL A 6 -21.19 -13.96 43.79
N THR A 7 -20.08 -13.59 43.19
CA THR A 7 -19.10 -12.67 43.81
C THR A 7 -19.07 -11.36 43.05
N ALA A 8 -19.73 -10.34 43.59
CA ALA A 8 -19.64 -8.93 43.15
C ALA A 8 -18.24 -8.34 43.46
N ASP A 9 -17.19 -9.04 43.04
CA ASP A 9 -15.82 -8.62 43.17
C ASP A 9 -15.37 -8.00 41.85
N THR A 10 -15.43 -6.67 41.83
CA THR A 10 -15.02 -5.86 40.68
C THR A 10 -13.60 -6.18 40.23
N GLY A 11 -12.73 -6.65 41.15
CA GLY A 11 -11.36 -7.09 40.83
C GLY A 11 -11.33 -8.32 39.92
N LEU A 12 -12.12 -9.35 40.23
CA LEU A 12 -12.21 -10.58 39.42
C LEU A 12 -12.79 -10.31 38.03
N ARG A 13 -13.73 -9.38 37.90
CA ARG A 13 -14.29 -8.98 36.60
C ARG A 13 -13.27 -8.23 35.74
N LEU A 14 -12.53 -7.30 36.33
CA LEU A 14 -11.46 -6.56 35.64
C LEU A 14 -10.27 -7.47 35.27
N ASP A 15 -9.97 -8.48 36.09
CA ASP A 15 -8.94 -9.47 35.79
C ASP A 15 -9.39 -10.42 34.67
N ALA A 16 -10.67 -10.81 34.64
CA ALA A 16 -11.25 -11.59 33.54
C ALA A 16 -11.26 -10.79 32.22
N GLU A 17 -11.65 -9.52 32.25
CA GLU A 17 -11.61 -8.62 31.07
C GLU A 17 -10.17 -8.42 30.58
N ARG A 18 -9.19 -8.22 31.48
CA ARG A 18 -7.76 -8.15 31.11
C ARG A 18 -7.25 -9.46 30.53
N ALA A 19 -7.66 -10.61 31.06
CA ALA A 19 -7.28 -11.92 30.54
C ALA A 19 -7.88 -12.17 29.15
N GLU A 20 -9.12 -11.74 28.91
CA GLU A 20 -9.79 -11.84 27.62
C GLU A 20 -9.13 -10.94 26.57
N GLN A 21 -8.83 -9.69 26.91
CA GLN A 21 -8.07 -8.76 26.06
C GLN A 21 -6.67 -9.29 25.73
N ALA A 22 -5.96 -9.86 26.72
CA ALA A 22 -4.65 -10.47 26.50
C ALA A 22 -4.75 -11.71 25.58
N ALA A 23 -5.78 -12.53 25.73
CA ALA A 23 -6.03 -13.68 24.86
C ALA A 23 -6.42 -13.26 23.43
N ALA A 24 -7.22 -12.22 23.26
CA ALA A 24 -7.55 -11.63 21.97
C ALA A 24 -6.29 -11.08 21.28
N THR A 25 -5.47 -10.34 22.01
CA THR A 25 -4.19 -9.81 21.53
C THR A 25 -3.24 -10.94 21.11
N ALA A 26 -3.12 -12.00 21.92
CA ALA A 26 -2.27 -13.15 21.61
C ALA A 26 -2.76 -13.93 20.37
N ARG A 27 -4.08 -14.06 20.18
CA ARG A 27 -4.67 -14.66 18.98
C ARG A 27 -4.41 -13.81 17.74
N LEU A 28 -4.60 -12.49 17.81
CA LEU A 28 -4.29 -11.56 16.72
C LEU A 28 -2.80 -11.62 16.35
N GLN A 29 -1.90 -11.63 17.34
CA GLN A 29 -0.46 -11.79 17.11
C GLN A 29 -0.12 -13.13 16.47
N HIS A 30 -0.82 -14.21 16.83
CA HIS A 30 -0.63 -15.53 16.21
C HIS A 30 -1.10 -15.51 14.75
N LEU A 31 -2.27 -14.94 14.46
CA LEU A 31 -2.81 -14.84 13.10
C LEU A 31 -1.96 -13.94 12.20
N HIS A 32 -1.47 -12.81 12.72
CA HIS A 32 -0.50 -11.96 12.01
C HIS A 32 0.83 -12.70 11.70
N ARG A 33 1.22 -13.64 12.56
CA ARG A 33 2.44 -14.44 12.39
C ARG A 33 2.25 -15.60 11.42
N SER A 34 1.10 -16.28 11.46
CA SER A 34 0.83 -17.48 10.68
C SER A 34 0.28 -17.19 9.29
N GLY A 35 -0.39 -16.05 9.09
CA GLY A 35 -1.03 -15.70 7.82
C GLY A 35 -2.16 -16.66 7.42
N GLN A 36 -2.69 -17.45 8.36
CA GLN A 36 -3.79 -18.39 8.14
C GLN A 36 -5.12 -17.75 8.54
N ALA A 37 -6.11 -17.83 7.66
CA ALA A 37 -7.50 -17.54 7.97
C ALA A 37 -8.08 -18.67 8.87
N PRO A 38 -9.03 -18.37 9.77
CA PRO A 38 -9.76 -19.42 10.46
C PRO A 38 -10.66 -20.13 9.45
N GLU A 39 -10.37 -21.40 9.17
CA GLU A 39 -11.16 -22.38 8.40
C GLU A 39 -11.85 -21.86 7.11
N GLY A 40 -11.15 -21.92 5.97
CA GLY A 40 -11.75 -21.75 4.65
C GLY A 40 -10.71 -21.66 3.53
N ASP A 41 -10.91 -22.41 2.46
CA ASP A 41 -9.96 -22.59 1.34
C ASP A 41 -9.76 -21.28 0.53
N GLY A 42 -8.63 -20.60 0.75
CA GLY A 42 -8.20 -19.39 0.03
C GLY A 42 -7.68 -18.28 0.95
N PRO A 43 -6.77 -17.39 0.50
CA PRO A 43 -6.32 -16.28 1.33
C PRO A 43 -7.49 -15.32 1.61
N ALA A 44 -7.82 -15.11 2.90
CA ALA A 44 -8.99 -14.34 3.37
C ALA A 44 -9.14 -12.96 2.70
N VAL A 45 -8.05 -12.28 2.34
CA VAL A 45 -8.07 -11.09 1.47
C VAL A 45 -6.77 -11.09 0.64
N THR A 46 -6.87 -11.13 -0.69
CA THR A 46 -5.68 -11.14 -1.58
C THR A 46 -4.79 -9.91 -1.40
N ARG A 47 -5.34 -8.81 -0.88
CA ARG A 47 -4.67 -7.51 -0.69
C ARG A 47 -3.97 -7.37 0.67
N LEU A 48 -4.04 -8.39 1.53
CA LEU A 48 -3.58 -8.28 2.90
C LEU A 48 -2.05 -8.32 3.01
N LEU A 49 -1.49 -7.35 3.74
CA LEU A 49 -0.17 -7.45 4.35
C LEU A 49 -0.39 -8.02 5.75
N THR A 50 0.13 -9.22 6.02
CA THR A 50 -0.27 -10.00 7.21
C THR A 50 0.46 -9.58 8.49
N ALA A 51 1.47 -8.70 8.41
CA ALA A 51 2.26 -8.28 9.56
C ALA A 51 2.36 -6.75 9.64
N SER A 52 2.17 -6.19 10.84
CA SER A 52 2.19 -4.73 11.10
C SER A 52 3.45 -4.01 10.60
N ALA A 53 4.62 -4.64 10.67
CA ALA A 53 5.86 -4.09 10.11
C ALA A 53 5.78 -3.84 8.60
N GLN A 54 4.99 -4.64 7.86
CA GLN A 54 4.80 -4.46 6.42
C GLN A 54 3.96 -3.20 6.13
N TRP A 55 2.95 -2.90 6.97
CA TRP A 55 2.15 -1.69 6.88
C TRP A 55 3.02 -0.44 7.07
N ASN A 56 3.86 -0.44 8.11
CA ASN A 56 4.75 0.68 8.40
C ASN A 56 5.73 0.94 7.25
N HIS A 57 6.28 -0.10 6.64
CA HIS A 57 7.15 0.08 5.47
C HIS A 57 6.39 0.59 4.24
N ALA A 58 5.18 0.10 3.97
CA ALA A 58 4.36 0.61 2.87
C ALA A 58 3.98 2.08 3.07
N ARG A 59 3.54 2.46 4.27
CA ARG A 59 3.22 3.85 4.65
C ARG A 59 4.45 4.75 4.57
N ALA A 60 5.63 4.28 5.01
CA ALA A 60 6.87 5.02 4.88
C ALA A 60 7.22 5.33 3.40
N VAL A 61 6.97 4.38 2.49
CA VAL A 61 7.13 4.61 1.05
C VAL A 61 6.12 5.63 0.53
N LEU A 62 4.84 5.53 0.91
CA LEU A 62 3.80 6.48 0.50
C LEU A 62 4.12 7.90 0.97
N THR A 63 4.53 8.06 2.23
CA THR A 63 4.95 9.35 2.79
C THR A 63 6.20 9.89 2.09
N HIS A 64 7.25 9.08 1.95
CA HIS A 64 8.46 9.51 1.26
C HIS A 64 8.15 9.98 -0.17
N VAL A 65 7.34 9.22 -0.90
CA VAL A 65 6.94 9.61 -2.24
C VAL A 65 6.12 10.89 -2.21
N ALA A 66 5.14 11.02 -1.30
CA ALA A 66 4.32 12.23 -1.14
C ALA A 66 5.18 13.50 -1.09
N ASP A 67 6.24 13.45 -0.28
CA ASP A 67 7.16 14.56 -0.03
C ASP A 67 8.18 14.81 -1.17
N HIS A 68 8.54 13.79 -1.96
CA HIS A 68 9.70 13.83 -2.86
C HIS A 68 9.41 13.54 -4.35
N ALA A 69 8.14 13.34 -4.76
CA ALA A 69 7.88 13.09 -6.17
C ALA A 69 8.24 14.30 -7.04
N PRO A 70 8.91 14.08 -8.18
CA PRO A 70 9.43 15.15 -9.03
C PRO A 70 8.34 15.83 -9.87
N LEU A 71 7.17 15.20 -10.03
CA LEU A 71 6.09 15.66 -10.89
C LEU A 71 4.76 15.65 -10.11
N PRO A 72 3.86 16.63 -10.35
CA PRO A 72 2.58 16.71 -9.67
C PRO A 72 1.56 15.72 -10.22
N GLY A 73 0.49 15.50 -9.46
CA GLY A 73 -0.70 14.78 -9.88
C GLY A 73 -0.68 13.27 -9.62
N PRO A 74 -1.86 12.62 -9.68
CA PRO A 74 -2.03 11.24 -9.26
C PRO A 74 -1.36 10.21 -10.19
N GLU A 75 -1.27 10.47 -11.50
CA GLU A 75 -0.58 9.59 -12.45
C GLU A 75 0.91 9.51 -12.15
N ALA A 76 1.55 10.68 -11.99
CA ALA A 76 2.95 10.79 -11.59
C ALA A 76 3.18 10.12 -10.23
N ARG A 77 2.32 10.44 -9.25
CA ARG A 77 2.37 9.86 -7.90
C ARG A 77 2.32 8.33 -7.94
N LEU A 78 1.38 7.75 -8.70
CA LEU A 78 1.24 6.31 -8.82
C LEU A 78 2.48 5.67 -9.44
N LEU A 79 2.97 6.23 -10.55
CA LEU A 79 4.17 5.71 -11.20
C LEU A 79 5.38 5.77 -10.26
N VAL A 80 5.59 6.89 -9.59
CA VAL A 80 6.68 7.10 -8.63
C VAL A 80 6.59 6.11 -7.47
N VAL A 81 5.41 5.86 -6.89
CA VAL A 81 5.25 4.82 -5.85
C VAL A 81 5.69 3.45 -6.37
N MET A 82 5.26 3.07 -7.58
CA MET A 82 5.59 1.76 -8.15
C MET A 82 7.08 1.61 -8.47
N LEU A 83 7.73 2.68 -8.93
CA LEU A 83 9.18 2.71 -9.19
C LEU A 83 9.98 2.69 -7.89
N THR A 84 9.60 3.52 -6.91
CA THR A 84 10.21 3.54 -5.58
C THR A 84 10.16 2.16 -4.93
N LEU A 85 9.01 1.49 -4.87
CA LEU A 85 8.92 0.14 -4.28
C LEU A 85 9.84 -0.88 -4.97
N ARG A 86 10.11 -0.69 -6.26
CA ARG A 86 10.94 -1.58 -7.08
C ARG A 86 12.42 -1.36 -6.83
N THR A 87 12.82 -0.12 -6.53
CA THR A 87 14.22 0.33 -6.37
C THR A 87 14.65 0.60 -4.93
N ALA A 88 13.71 0.67 -3.98
CA ALA A 88 13.88 1.22 -2.63
C ALA A 88 14.95 0.58 -1.71
N GLN A 89 15.67 -0.44 -2.16
CA GLN A 89 16.74 -1.08 -1.39
C GLN A 89 18.15 -0.79 -1.94
N SER A 90 18.26 -0.37 -3.19
CA SER A 90 19.57 -0.21 -3.86
C SER A 90 19.58 0.92 -4.88
N GLY A 91 18.51 1.72 -4.94
CA GLY A 91 18.25 2.67 -6.01
C GLY A 91 18.05 2.05 -7.39
N VAL A 92 18.15 0.72 -7.55
CA VAL A 92 18.18 0.05 -8.86
C VAL A 92 17.13 -1.05 -8.93
N GLY A 93 16.49 -1.19 -10.08
CA GLY A 93 15.47 -2.20 -10.35
C GLY A 93 15.36 -2.56 -11.83
N ASN A 94 14.40 -3.43 -12.13
CA ASN A 94 14.09 -3.87 -13.49
C ASN A 94 12.62 -3.57 -13.79
N LEU A 95 12.36 -2.94 -14.93
CA LEU A 95 11.04 -2.54 -15.39
C LEU A 95 10.79 -3.13 -16.78
N VAL A 96 9.55 -3.51 -17.06
CA VAL A 96 9.11 -3.87 -18.41
C VAL A 96 7.97 -3.00 -18.88
N GLY A 97 7.79 -2.86 -20.19
CA GLY A 97 6.68 -2.09 -20.76
C GLY A 97 5.30 -2.56 -20.27
N GLN A 98 5.14 -3.84 -19.95
CA GLN A 98 3.92 -4.38 -19.36
C GLN A 98 3.61 -3.83 -17.96
N ASP A 99 4.63 -3.51 -17.16
CA ASP A 99 4.43 -2.89 -15.84
C ASP A 99 3.76 -1.52 -15.99
N LEU A 100 4.15 -0.75 -17.01
CA LEU A 100 3.62 0.58 -17.30
C LEU A 100 2.21 0.50 -17.91
N LYS A 101 2.02 -0.40 -18.89
CA LYS A 101 0.72 -0.62 -19.55
C LYS A 101 -0.36 -1.17 -18.60
N GLY A 102 0.03 -1.76 -17.48
CA GLY A 102 -0.91 -2.23 -16.44
C GLY A 102 -1.48 -1.10 -15.56
N LEU A 103 -0.85 0.07 -15.57
CA LEU A 103 -1.27 1.24 -14.80
C LEU A 103 -2.29 2.07 -15.60
N PRO A 104 -3.19 2.81 -14.93
CA PRO A 104 -4.17 3.68 -15.58
C PRO A 104 -3.52 5.02 -15.96
N LEU A 105 -2.45 4.98 -16.77
CA LEU A 105 -1.73 6.15 -17.23
C LEU A 105 -2.21 6.51 -18.64
N PRO A 106 -2.70 7.74 -18.90
CA PRO A 106 -3.13 8.16 -20.23
C PRO A 106 -2.01 8.13 -21.26
N ASP A 107 -0.82 8.59 -20.84
CA ASP A 107 0.39 8.61 -21.67
C ASP A 107 1.61 8.18 -20.83
N PRO A 108 1.84 6.86 -20.70
CA PRO A 108 2.94 6.33 -19.89
C PRO A 108 4.32 6.67 -20.48
N GLU A 109 4.43 6.83 -21.79
CA GLU A 109 5.70 7.14 -22.47
C GLU A 109 6.13 8.57 -22.14
N HIS A 110 5.23 9.53 -22.32
CA HIS A 110 5.50 10.92 -21.99
C HIS A 110 5.83 11.11 -20.51
N LEU A 111 5.08 10.47 -19.62
CA LEU A 111 5.32 10.56 -18.18
C LEU A 111 6.68 9.98 -17.77
N VAL A 112 7.08 8.85 -18.34
CA VAL A 112 8.43 8.29 -18.11
C VAL A 112 9.49 9.23 -18.67
N GLY A 113 9.27 9.82 -19.84
CA GLY A 113 10.17 10.82 -20.43
C GLY A 113 10.42 11.99 -19.48
N GLN A 114 9.36 12.58 -18.91
CA GLN A 114 9.50 13.67 -17.93
C GLN A 114 10.30 13.26 -16.69
N LEU A 115 10.12 12.02 -16.19
CA LEU A 115 10.90 11.52 -15.05
C LEU A 115 12.39 11.38 -15.40
N VAL A 116 12.72 10.95 -16.61
CA VAL A 116 14.10 10.86 -17.10
C VAL A 116 14.70 12.25 -17.30
N GLU A 117 13.97 13.15 -17.95
CA GLU A 117 14.40 14.54 -18.19
C GLU A 117 14.66 15.32 -16.89
N SER A 118 13.87 15.04 -15.84
CA SER A 118 14.08 15.63 -14.51
C SER A 118 15.32 15.11 -13.78
N GLY A 119 15.96 14.03 -14.29
CA GLY A 119 17.06 13.33 -13.63
C GLY A 119 16.62 12.49 -12.42
N TRP A 120 15.31 12.36 -12.18
CA TRP A 120 14.80 11.53 -11.09
C TRP A 120 14.88 10.03 -11.41
N LEU A 121 14.71 9.65 -12.69
CA LEU A 121 14.77 8.28 -13.18
C LEU A 121 15.91 8.10 -14.19
N ASP A 122 16.81 7.17 -13.92
CA ASP A 122 17.77 6.66 -14.90
C ASP A 122 17.18 5.41 -15.58
N ILE A 123 17.35 5.29 -16.89
CA ILE A 123 17.00 4.08 -17.65
C ILE A 123 18.16 3.62 -18.53
N ALA A 124 18.33 2.30 -18.65
CA ALA A 124 19.27 1.72 -19.59
C ALA A 124 18.62 1.62 -20.98
N GLY A 125 18.87 2.61 -21.84
CA GLY A 125 18.30 2.71 -23.18
C GLY A 125 17.38 3.91 -23.35
N THR A 126 16.47 3.86 -24.32
CA THR A 126 15.47 4.91 -24.55
C THR A 126 14.13 4.59 -23.89
N VAL A 127 13.25 5.60 -23.81
CA VAL A 127 11.88 5.41 -23.32
C VAL A 127 11.13 4.43 -24.24
N ASP A 128 11.25 4.57 -25.56
CA ASP A 128 10.63 3.67 -26.54
C ASP A 128 11.07 2.21 -26.34
N GLU A 129 12.37 1.99 -26.11
CA GLU A 129 12.93 0.67 -25.81
C GLU A 129 12.33 0.09 -24.52
N LEU A 130 12.17 0.91 -23.49
CA LEU A 130 11.48 0.50 -22.25
C LEU A 130 10.01 0.15 -22.51
N ILE A 131 9.26 0.94 -23.27
CA ILE A 131 7.85 0.67 -23.60
C ILE A 131 7.69 -0.62 -24.42
N ALA A 132 8.68 -0.93 -25.28
CA ALA A 132 8.73 -2.13 -26.09
C ALA A 132 9.30 -3.36 -25.36
N SER A 133 9.98 -3.17 -24.22
CA SER A 133 10.64 -4.23 -23.46
C SER A 133 9.68 -5.33 -22.98
N ARG A 134 10.24 -6.51 -22.77
CA ARG A 134 9.52 -7.74 -22.40
C ARG A 134 10.18 -8.41 -21.18
N PRO A 135 9.49 -9.31 -20.47
CA PRO A 135 10.05 -10.01 -19.31
C PRO A 135 11.38 -10.72 -19.57
N GLU A 136 11.62 -11.18 -20.81
CA GLU A 136 12.86 -11.85 -21.20
C GLU A 136 14.05 -10.89 -21.32
N ASN A 137 13.78 -9.59 -21.54
CA ASN A 137 14.79 -8.54 -21.64
C ASN A 137 14.28 -7.26 -20.95
N PRO A 138 14.27 -7.24 -19.60
CA PRO A 138 13.78 -6.10 -18.86
C PRO A 138 14.76 -4.93 -18.92
N THR A 139 14.22 -3.71 -18.93
CA THR A 139 15.03 -2.50 -18.86
C THR A 139 15.49 -2.27 -17.42
N ARG A 140 16.80 -2.11 -17.23
CA ARG A 140 17.36 -1.69 -15.94
C ARG A 140 17.02 -0.22 -15.70
N ILE A 141 16.56 0.08 -14.50
CA ILE A 141 16.23 1.45 -14.06
C ILE A 141 17.02 1.81 -12.79
N GLY A 142 17.23 3.11 -12.58
CA GLY A 142 17.86 3.70 -11.41
C GLY A 142 17.07 4.89 -10.87
N VAL A 143 17.07 5.10 -9.56
CA VAL A 143 16.55 6.30 -8.90
C VAL A 143 17.66 6.80 -7.99
N PRO A 144 18.44 7.82 -8.41
CA PRO A 144 19.63 8.25 -7.69
C PRO A 144 19.39 8.55 -6.21
N SER A 145 18.29 9.23 -5.87
CA SER A 145 17.92 9.59 -4.50
C SER A 145 17.61 8.40 -3.58
N LEU A 146 17.48 7.20 -4.13
CA LEU A 146 17.24 5.96 -3.39
C LEU A 146 18.48 5.05 -3.34
N THR A 147 19.60 5.49 -3.93
CA THR A 147 20.85 4.72 -3.96
C THR A 147 21.61 4.94 -2.65
N PRO A 148 21.85 3.88 -1.85
CA PRO A 148 22.65 4.00 -0.64
C PRO A 148 24.11 4.32 -0.97
N ASP A 149 24.76 5.12 -0.13
CA ASP A 149 26.21 5.34 -0.14
C ASP A 149 26.83 5.15 1.28
N GLU A 150 28.14 5.38 1.42
CA GLU A 150 28.85 5.16 2.69
C GLU A 150 28.38 6.11 3.81
N SER A 151 27.80 7.25 3.47
CA SER A 151 27.34 8.28 4.41
C SER A 151 25.82 8.27 4.62
N ASP A 152 25.05 7.78 3.64
CA ASP A 152 23.60 7.69 3.68
C ASP A 152 23.12 6.27 3.31
N PRO A 153 22.54 5.50 4.26
CA PRO A 153 22.00 4.18 3.98
C PRO A 153 20.74 4.21 3.10
N GLY A 154 20.24 5.39 2.74
CA GLY A 154 19.02 5.61 1.98
C GLY A 154 17.78 5.71 2.87
N PRO A 155 16.63 6.13 2.31
CA PRO A 155 15.44 6.46 3.09
C PRO A 155 14.69 5.24 3.66
N PHE A 156 15.06 4.02 3.26
CA PHE A 156 14.31 2.81 3.61
C PHE A 156 15.19 1.73 4.23
N THR A 157 14.72 1.18 5.35
CA THR A 157 15.44 0.16 6.13
C THR A 157 14.95 -1.27 5.88
N PHE A 158 14.06 -1.50 4.92
CA PHE A 158 13.49 -2.82 4.71
C PHE A 158 14.47 -3.80 4.05
N GLY A 159 14.64 -4.98 4.68
CA GLY A 159 15.60 -5.98 4.22
C GLY A 159 15.29 -6.59 2.85
N ARG A 160 16.27 -7.28 2.25
CA ARG A 160 16.21 -7.90 0.91
C ARG A 160 14.96 -8.74 0.64
N LYS A 161 14.40 -9.40 1.66
CA LYS A 161 13.19 -10.24 1.54
C LYS A 161 11.88 -9.44 1.56
N MET A 162 11.89 -8.23 2.11
CA MET A 162 10.70 -7.41 2.28
C MET A 162 10.37 -6.60 1.02
N ARG A 163 11.39 -6.01 0.37
CA ARG A 163 11.22 -5.25 -0.88
C ARG A 163 10.40 -5.98 -1.96
N PRO A 164 10.75 -7.20 -2.40
CA PRO A 164 9.97 -7.90 -3.42
C PRO A 164 8.55 -8.23 -2.96
N LYS A 165 8.32 -8.45 -1.65
CA LYS A 165 6.97 -8.66 -1.09
C LYS A 165 6.11 -7.41 -1.19
N LEU A 166 6.65 -6.25 -0.80
CA LEU A 166 5.93 -4.97 -0.87
C LEU A 166 5.66 -4.57 -2.32
N SER A 167 6.65 -4.70 -3.21
CA SER A 167 6.48 -4.40 -4.63
C SER A 167 5.41 -5.30 -5.28
N GLY A 168 5.47 -6.61 -5.06
CA GLY A 168 4.47 -7.55 -5.58
C GLY A 168 3.09 -7.41 -4.91
N TRP A 169 3.02 -6.96 -3.66
CA TRP A 169 1.76 -6.59 -3.01
C TRP A 169 1.13 -5.36 -3.67
N ALA A 170 1.87 -4.27 -3.84
CA ALA A 170 1.36 -3.05 -4.44
C ALA A 170 0.86 -3.29 -5.89
N GLN A 171 1.61 -4.08 -6.67
CA GLN A 171 1.18 -4.51 -8.01
C GLN A 171 -0.16 -5.25 -7.98
N ARG A 172 -0.39 -6.13 -7.01
CA ARG A 172 -1.66 -6.86 -6.86
C ARG A 172 -2.82 -5.95 -6.46
N VAL A 173 -2.58 -4.96 -5.60
CA VAL A 173 -3.61 -4.00 -5.18
C VAL A 173 -4.00 -3.07 -6.34
N VAL A 174 -3.01 -2.39 -6.94
CA VAL A 174 -3.23 -1.47 -8.08
C VAL A 174 -3.75 -2.22 -9.31
N GLY A 175 -3.30 -3.44 -9.50
CA GLY A 175 -3.73 -4.29 -10.60
C GLY A 175 -5.02 -5.06 -10.31
N GLU A 176 -5.76 -4.81 -9.24
CA GLU A 176 -6.87 -5.69 -8.88
C GLU A 176 -8.01 -5.69 -9.95
N LYS A 177 -8.63 -6.86 -10.16
CA LYS A 177 -9.59 -7.10 -11.25
C LYS A 177 -10.80 -6.17 -11.18
N LYS A 178 -11.36 -5.86 -10.01
CA LYS A 178 -12.50 -4.95 -9.88
C LYS A 178 -12.12 -3.54 -10.33
N LEU A 179 -10.98 -3.02 -9.87
CA LEU A 179 -10.44 -1.72 -10.30
C LEU A 179 -10.22 -1.65 -11.81
N ARG A 180 -9.59 -2.67 -12.40
CA ARG A 180 -9.36 -2.73 -13.85
C ARG A 180 -10.66 -2.77 -14.65
N LYS A 181 -11.65 -3.57 -14.20
CA LYS A 181 -12.95 -3.67 -14.88
C LYS A 181 -13.74 -2.37 -14.83
N ALA A 182 -13.69 -1.67 -13.70
CA ALA A 182 -14.31 -0.37 -13.53
C ALA A 182 -13.52 0.77 -14.21
N LYS A 183 -12.36 0.47 -14.81
CA LYS A 183 -11.47 1.44 -15.46
C LYS A 183 -11.11 2.61 -14.53
N THR A 184 -10.84 2.30 -13.26
CA THR A 184 -10.50 3.33 -12.28
C THR A 184 -9.20 4.05 -12.64
N SER A 185 -9.19 5.35 -12.39
CA SER A 185 -8.10 6.30 -12.59
C SER A 185 -6.98 6.14 -11.55
N ALA A 186 -5.85 6.84 -11.76
CA ALA A 186 -4.65 6.69 -10.93
C ALA A 186 -4.87 7.06 -9.46
N ASP A 187 -5.61 8.14 -9.21
CA ASP A 187 -6.05 8.62 -7.89
C ASP A 187 -6.83 7.54 -7.11
N ALA A 188 -7.80 6.88 -7.74
CA ALA A 188 -8.58 5.81 -7.12
C ALA A 188 -7.72 4.58 -6.84
N ARG A 189 -6.75 4.26 -7.71
CA ARG A 189 -5.82 3.16 -7.46
C ARG A 189 -4.79 3.48 -6.36
N LEU A 190 -4.39 4.74 -6.23
CA LEU A 190 -3.58 5.22 -5.10
C LEU A 190 -4.36 5.14 -3.79
N LEU A 191 -5.61 5.58 -3.79
CA LEU A 191 -6.47 5.47 -2.61
C LEU A 191 -6.64 4.00 -2.21
N ALA A 192 -6.92 3.13 -3.16
CA ALA A 192 -6.99 1.69 -2.92
C ALA A 192 -5.70 1.13 -2.31
N LEU A 193 -4.53 1.55 -2.81
CA LEU A 193 -3.23 1.16 -2.27
C LEU A 193 -3.00 1.68 -0.84
N ALA A 194 -3.31 2.94 -0.60
CA ALA A 194 -3.20 3.60 0.70
C ALA A 194 -4.08 2.92 1.75
N LEU A 195 -5.36 2.73 1.43
CA LEU A 195 -6.33 2.03 2.27
C LEU A 195 -5.85 0.61 2.59
N ALA A 196 -5.33 -0.12 1.60
CA ALA A 196 -4.81 -1.47 1.80
C ALA A 196 -3.64 -1.56 2.81
N THR A 197 -3.00 -0.44 3.20
CA THR A 197 -1.99 -0.42 4.28
C THR A 197 -2.59 -0.45 5.69
N GLY A 198 -3.91 -0.30 5.84
CA GLY A 198 -4.61 -0.35 7.13
C GLY A 198 -5.66 -1.45 7.23
N VAL A 199 -5.80 -2.29 6.19
CA VAL A 199 -6.83 -3.34 6.18
C VAL A 199 -6.47 -4.46 7.15
N SER A 200 -7.39 -4.78 8.06
CA SER A 200 -7.30 -5.91 8.98
C SER A 200 -7.41 -7.26 8.26
N LEU A 201 -7.16 -8.36 8.98
CA LEU A 201 -7.32 -9.72 8.43
C LEU A 201 -8.75 -9.98 7.91
N ASP A 202 -9.74 -9.34 8.53
CA ASP A 202 -11.16 -9.45 8.19
C ASP A 202 -11.58 -8.50 7.06
N GLY A 203 -10.62 -7.81 6.44
CA GLY A 203 -10.90 -6.90 5.32
C GLY A 203 -11.45 -5.54 5.73
N GLN A 204 -11.39 -5.20 7.03
CA GLN A 204 -11.96 -3.96 7.57
C GLN A 204 -10.91 -2.87 7.73
N LEU A 205 -11.37 -1.62 7.66
CA LEU A 205 -10.61 -0.41 8.00
C LEU A 205 -11.29 0.25 9.19
N GLY A 206 -10.55 0.57 10.24
CA GLY A 206 -11.13 1.07 11.49
C GLY A 206 -11.20 0.00 12.59
N PRO A 207 -11.83 0.31 13.73
CA PRO A 207 -11.45 -0.26 15.04
C PRO A 207 -11.73 -1.77 15.08
N GLU A 208 -10.77 -2.70 15.27
CA GLU A 208 -9.44 -2.70 15.91
C GLU A 208 -8.25 -2.80 14.94
N GLY A 209 -8.13 -1.85 14.01
CA GLY A 209 -6.96 -1.67 13.15
C GLY A 209 -6.89 -0.24 12.59
N GLU A 210 -6.78 0.73 13.49
CA GLU A 210 -6.53 2.19 13.32
C GLU A 210 -6.80 2.74 11.90
N GLY A 211 -7.88 3.54 11.78
CA GLY A 211 -8.22 4.23 10.54
C GLY A 211 -7.10 5.13 10.01
N LEU A 212 -7.16 5.46 8.72
CA LEU A 212 -6.17 6.35 8.09
C LEU A 212 -6.71 7.79 8.08
N GLY A 213 -5.89 8.74 8.53
CA GLY A 213 -6.26 10.14 8.56
C GLY A 213 -6.49 10.69 7.13
N PRO A 214 -7.55 11.50 6.91
CA PRO A 214 -7.92 12.00 5.58
C PRO A 214 -6.84 12.90 4.96
N GLU A 215 -6.12 13.68 5.78
CA GLU A 215 -5.00 14.51 5.31
C GLU A 215 -3.86 13.67 4.73
N ALA A 216 -3.50 12.57 5.42
CA ALA A 216 -2.47 11.65 4.94
C ALA A 216 -2.91 10.94 3.65
N LEU A 217 -4.16 10.49 3.58
CA LEU A 217 -4.73 9.88 2.37
C LEU A 217 -4.68 10.82 1.17
N SER A 218 -5.08 12.08 1.37
CA SER A 218 -5.11 13.10 0.31
C SER A 218 -3.70 13.41 -0.20
N SER A 219 -2.75 13.58 0.73
CA SER A 219 -1.33 13.78 0.42
C SER A 219 -0.73 12.60 -0.36
N TRP A 220 -0.94 11.37 0.10
CA TRP A 220 -0.47 10.15 -0.58
C TRP A 220 -1.08 9.96 -1.97
N CYS A 221 -2.31 10.41 -2.17
CA CYS A 221 -3.02 10.30 -3.44
C CYS A 221 -2.77 11.48 -4.40
N ALA A 222 -2.07 12.54 -3.95
CA ALA A 222 -1.89 13.79 -4.69
C ALA A 222 -3.20 14.45 -5.14
N ILE A 223 -4.17 14.53 -4.22
CA ILE A 223 -5.49 15.16 -4.44
C ILE A 223 -5.78 16.22 -3.37
N ASP A 224 -6.80 17.05 -3.62
CA ASP A 224 -7.37 17.90 -2.59
C ASP A 224 -8.17 17.06 -1.57
N PRO A 225 -8.12 17.37 -0.27
CA PRO A 225 -8.95 16.68 0.73
C PRO A 225 -10.45 16.65 0.43
N GLY A 226 -10.97 17.67 -0.26
CA GLY A 226 -12.37 17.74 -0.69
C GLY A 226 -12.75 16.70 -1.75
N ASP A 227 -11.79 16.14 -2.48
CA ASP A 227 -12.01 15.14 -3.53
C ASP A 227 -12.03 13.70 -2.98
N LEU A 228 -11.63 13.50 -1.72
CA LEU A 228 -11.54 12.18 -1.10
C LEU A 228 -12.89 11.43 -1.06
N PRO A 229 -14.03 12.08 -0.72
CA PRO A 229 -15.34 11.41 -0.76
C PRO A 229 -15.69 10.87 -2.15
N GLU A 230 -15.40 11.62 -3.21
CA GLU A 230 -15.67 11.17 -4.58
C GLU A 230 -14.85 9.93 -4.95
N LEU A 231 -13.59 9.87 -4.52
CA LEU A 231 -12.76 8.68 -4.73
C LEU A 231 -13.30 7.46 -3.98
N VAL A 232 -13.76 7.66 -2.75
CA VAL A 232 -14.38 6.62 -1.94
C VAL A 232 -15.66 6.11 -2.61
N ASP A 233 -16.47 7.00 -3.16
CA ASP A 233 -17.66 6.65 -3.95
C ASP A 233 -17.28 5.86 -5.22
N ARG A 234 -16.23 6.27 -5.93
CA ARG A 234 -15.71 5.54 -7.10
C ARG A 234 -15.25 4.13 -6.74
N LEU A 235 -14.57 3.96 -5.60
CA LEU A 235 -14.16 2.63 -5.12
C LEU A 235 -15.36 1.78 -4.67
N THR A 236 -16.38 2.40 -4.11
CA THR A 236 -17.64 1.73 -3.73
C THR A 236 -18.42 1.29 -4.97
N ALA A 237 -18.54 2.16 -5.98
CA ALA A 237 -19.17 1.85 -7.26
C ALA A 237 -18.43 0.75 -8.03
N ALA A 238 -17.11 0.65 -7.85
CA ALA A 238 -16.30 -0.45 -8.38
C ALA A 238 -16.45 -1.76 -7.58
N ASP A 239 -17.30 -1.79 -6.55
CA ASP A 239 -17.47 -2.91 -5.61
C ASP A 239 -16.13 -3.29 -4.92
N TRP A 240 -15.20 -2.32 -4.83
CA TRP A 240 -13.92 -2.46 -4.16
C TRP A 240 -14.03 -2.18 -2.66
N LEU A 241 -14.94 -1.27 -2.28
CA LEU A 241 -15.46 -1.02 -0.93
C LEU A 241 -16.95 -1.39 -0.89
N THR A 242 -17.45 -1.91 0.24
CA THR A 242 -18.86 -2.33 0.36
C THR A 242 -19.60 -1.79 1.58
N GLU A 243 -18.93 -1.17 2.56
CA GLU A 243 -19.53 -0.60 3.78
C GLU A 243 -18.70 0.59 4.28
N VAL A 244 -18.86 1.76 3.66
CA VAL A 244 -18.03 2.93 3.95
C VAL A 244 -18.70 3.82 5.00
N ALA A 245 -17.96 4.12 6.08
CA ALA A 245 -18.20 5.26 6.94
C ALA A 245 -16.95 6.15 6.95
N VAL A 246 -17.06 7.38 6.42
CA VAL A 246 -16.01 8.40 6.58
C VAL A 246 -16.38 9.22 7.81
N THR A 247 -15.55 9.18 8.85
CA THR A 247 -15.75 9.94 10.08
C THR A 247 -14.62 10.95 10.26
N ASP A 248 -14.95 12.20 10.55
CA ASP A 248 -13.96 13.27 10.79
C ASP A 248 -13.15 13.11 12.09
N THR A 249 -13.47 12.09 12.89
CA THR A 249 -12.86 11.85 14.20
C THR A 249 -11.80 10.78 14.13
N ALA A 250 -10.53 11.19 14.17
CA ALA A 250 -9.47 10.34 14.71
C ALA A 250 -9.74 10.16 16.21
N VAL A 251 -9.92 8.92 16.66
CA VAL A 251 -9.86 8.55 18.08
C VAL A 251 -8.73 7.56 18.26
#